data_AF-A0A5N4D0C0-F1
#
_entry.id   AF-A0A5N4D0C0-F1
#
_cell.length_a   1.000
_cell.length_b   1.000
_cell.length_c   1.000
_cell.angle_alpha   90.00
_cell.angle_beta   90.00
_cell.angle_gamma   90.00
#
_symmetry.space_group_name_H-M   'P 1'
#
loop_
_entity.id
_entity.type
_entity.pdbx_description
1 polymer ?
#
loop_
_entity_poly.entity_id
_entity_poly.type
_entity_poly.pdbx_seq_one_letter_code
_entity_poly.pdbx_strand_id
1 'polypeptide(L)'
;MAMGRLGVEETLEALNAALGPGGPVWFKETRARHLRVRDFFAPRRALRARFGDGQVPERVVHAIACLQGPGVAPVLRCVPTPTGLALQLQRSAVFERVLGAVAAYAAPSAIAAPGRRVVLHCPALRGGPGALRLSQLRAVLVADHLARALRAHG
;
A
#
# COMPACT_ATOMS: atom_id res chain seq x y z
N MET A 1 -24.62 5.36 -4.88
CA MET A 1 -23.59 5.72 -3.87
C MET A 1 -22.24 5.46 -4.49
N ALA A 2 -21.36 6.46 -4.60
CA ALA A 2 -20.03 6.23 -5.13
C ALA A 2 -19.25 5.33 -4.17
N MET A 3 -18.94 4.10 -4.58
CA MET A 3 -18.02 3.25 -3.83
C MET A 3 -16.66 3.96 -3.84
N GLY A 4 -16.24 4.52 -2.72
CA GLY A 4 -14.97 5.25 -2.63
C GLY A 4 -13.79 4.41 -3.14
N ARG A 5 -12.81 5.09 -3.76
CA ARG A 5 -11.54 4.51 -4.22
C ARG A 5 -10.98 3.59 -3.13
N LEU A 6 -10.68 2.33 -3.48
CA LEU A 6 -9.99 1.44 -2.56
C LEU A 6 -8.56 1.92 -2.39
N GLY A 7 -8.09 1.94 -1.15
CA GLY A 7 -6.72 2.29 -0.88
C GLY A 7 -6.06 1.31 0.07
N VAL A 8 -4.77 1.09 -0.22
CA VAL A 8 -3.93 0.18 0.56
C VAL A 8 -3.69 0.78 1.94
N GLU A 9 -3.56 2.11 2.03
CA GLU A 9 -3.34 2.84 3.28
C GLU A 9 -4.55 2.74 4.19
N GLU A 10 -5.76 3.04 3.70
CA GLU A 10 -7.01 2.93 4.43
C GLU A 10 -7.25 1.50 4.93
N THR A 11 -6.91 0.51 4.09
CA THR A 11 -6.98 -0.90 4.49
C THR A 11 -5.96 -1.22 5.60
N LEU A 12 -4.72 -0.74 5.49
CA LEU A 12 -3.69 -0.94 6.53
C LEU A 12 -4.07 -0.23 7.84
N GLU A 13 -4.62 0.98 7.78
CA GLU A 13 -5.10 1.73 8.92
C GLU A 13 -6.22 0.97 9.63
N ALA A 14 -7.25 0.54 8.90
CA ALA A 14 -8.36 -0.23 9.45
C ALA A 14 -7.87 -1.55 10.09
N LEU A 15 -6.93 -2.25 9.43
CA LEU A 15 -6.35 -3.48 9.94
C LEU A 15 -5.55 -3.26 11.24
N ASN A 16 -4.78 -2.18 11.33
CA ASN A 16 -4.01 -1.88 12.54
C ASN A 16 -4.90 -1.35 13.67
N ALA A 17 -5.95 -0.60 13.35
CA ALA A 17 -6.96 -0.15 14.31
C ALA A 17 -7.74 -1.32 14.93
N ALA A 18 -8.08 -2.34 14.13
CA ALA A 18 -8.76 -3.55 14.61
C ALA A 18 -7.93 -4.36 15.62
N LEU A 19 -6.60 -4.18 15.62
CA LEU A 19 -5.72 -4.79 16.61
C LEU A 19 -5.65 -4.00 17.94
N GLY A 20 -6.29 -2.83 18.03
CA GLY A 20 -6.28 -1.95 19.20
C GLY A 20 -5.10 -0.97 19.27
N PRO A 21 -4.67 -0.54 20.48
CA PRO A 21 -3.51 0.34 20.63
C PRO A 21 -2.20 -0.38 20.30
N GLY A 22 -1.24 0.36 19.72
CA GLY A 22 0.11 -0.13 19.39
C GLY A 22 0.56 0.26 17.98
N GLY A 23 1.85 0.01 17.69
CA GLY A 23 2.44 0.29 16.38
C GLY A 23 1.89 -0.61 15.26
N PRO A 24 2.09 -0.22 13.98
CA PRO A 24 1.61 -0.98 12.84
C PRO A 24 2.36 -2.30 12.70
N VAL A 25 1.62 -3.38 12.43
CA VAL A 25 2.19 -4.74 12.27
C VAL A 25 1.81 -5.41 10.95
N TRP A 26 0.83 -4.85 10.23
CA TRP A 26 0.37 -5.37 8.95
C TRP A 26 1.23 -4.87 7.79
N PHE A 27 1.50 -5.78 6.86
CA PHE A 27 2.20 -5.48 5.61
C PHE A 27 1.37 -5.95 4.43
N LYS A 28 1.36 -5.16 3.35
CA LYS A 28 0.89 -5.63 2.05
C LYS A 28 1.85 -6.70 1.53
N GLU A 29 1.33 -7.87 1.16
CA GLU A 29 2.17 -8.90 0.55
C GLU A 29 2.58 -8.47 -0.85
N THR A 30 3.86 -8.65 -1.18
CA THR A 30 4.46 -8.27 -2.47
C THR A 30 5.17 -9.44 -3.15
N ARG A 31 5.37 -10.56 -2.44
CA ARG A 31 6.06 -11.73 -2.99
C ARG A 31 5.11 -12.58 -3.80
N ALA A 32 5.40 -12.75 -5.10
CA ALA A 32 4.57 -13.50 -6.05
C ALA A 32 4.13 -14.88 -5.54
N ARG A 33 5.05 -15.66 -4.94
CA ARG A 33 4.75 -16.98 -4.39
C ARG A 33 3.71 -16.98 -3.26
N HIS A 34 3.59 -15.88 -2.51
CA HIS A 34 2.66 -15.76 -1.38
C HIS A 34 1.35 -15.08 -1.77
N LEU A 35 1.33 -14.32 -2.86
CA LEU A 35 0.10 -13.67 -3.35
C LEU A 35 -0.99 -14.66 -3.73
N ARG A 36 -0.69 -15.95 -3.91
CA ARG A 36 -1.74 -16.98 -4.09
C ARG A 36 -2.50 -17.28 -2.80
N VAL A 37 -1.86 -17.10 -1.64
CA VAL A 37 -2.37 -17.55 -0.33
C VAL A 37 -2.70 -16.42 0.63
N ARG A 38 -2.18 -15.20 0.41
CA ARG A 38 -2.46 -14.03 1.25
C ARG A 38 -2.22 -12.72 0.52
N ASP A 39 -2.96 -11.69 0.92
CA ASP A 39 -2.88 -10.33 0.39
C ASP A 39 -2.22 -9.37 1.40
N PHE A 40 -2.36 -9.66 2.70
CA PHE A 40 -1.68 -8.98 3.80
C PHE A 40 -1.15 -9.98 4.81
N PHE A 41 -0.13 -9.58 5.56
CA PHE A 41 0.52 -10.42 6.54
C PHE A 41 1.00 -9.61 7.76
N ALA A 42 0.73 -10.13 8.95
CA ALA A 42 1.31 -9.64 10.20
C ALA A 42 2.27 -10.71 10.77
N PRO A 43 3.59 -10.46 10.80
CA PRO A 43 4.58 -11.44 11.25
C PRO A 43 4.41 -11.79 12.74
N ARG A 44 4.65 -13.05 13.09
CA ARG A 44 4.56 -13.53 14.49
C ARG A 44 5.42 -12.72 15.45
N ARG A 45 6.62 -12.29 15.05
CA ARG A 45 7.49 -11.47 15.91
C ARG A 45 6.83 -10.14 16.28
N ALA A 46 6.19 -9.48 15.33
CA ALA A 46 5.47 -8.23 15.56
C ALA A 46 4.22 -8.47 16.42
N LEU A 47 3.49 -9.55 16.17
CA LEU A 47 2.33 -9.95 16.98
C LEU A 47 2.72 -10.33 18.41
N ARG A 48 3.90 -10.95 18.63
CA ARG A 48 4.44 -11.24 19.97
C ARG A 48 4.75 -9.97 20.74
N ALA A 49 5.41 -8.99 20.10
CA ALA A 49 5.64 -7.69 20.73
C ALA A 49 4.33 -6.99 21.16
N ARG A 50 3.22 -7.32 20.49
CA ARG A 50 1.90 -6.72 20.74
C ARG A 50 1.02 -7.50 21.71
N PHE A 51 1.04 -8.83 21.66
CA PHE A 51 0.14 -9.72 22.39
C PHE A 51 0.88 -10.72 23.30
N GLY A 52 2.17 -10.54 23.54
CA GLY A 52 3.00 -11.45 24.34
C GLY A 52 3.36 -12.73 23.58
N ASP A 53 2.63 -13.82 23.81
CA ASP A 53 2.94 -15.15 23.24
C ASP A 53 2.73 -15.24 21.71
N GLY A 54 2.19 -14.16 21.14
CA GLY A 54 1.88 -14.01 19.72
C GLY A 54 0.55 -14.66 19.34
N GLN A 55 -0.23 -15.09 20.34
CA GLN A 55 -1.61 -15.50 20.14
C GLN A 55 -2.47 -14.24 19.99
N VAL A 56 -3.01 -14.05 18.80
CA VAL A 56 -3.97 -12.96 18.56
C VAL A 56 -5.32 -13.43 19.11
N PRO A 57 -5.97 -12.67 19.99
CA PRO A 57 -7.27 -13.06 20.54
C PRO A 57 -8.29 -13.32 19.43
N GLU A 58 -9.13 -14.35 19.58
CA GLU A 58 -10.11 -14.74 18.56
C GLU A 58 -11.06 -13.59 18.19
N ARG A 59 -11.50 -12.82 19.18
CA ARG A 59 -12.30 -11.59 18.98
C ARG A 59 -11.66 -10.59 18.01
N VAL A 60 -10.33 -10.49 18.01
CA VAL A 60 -9.58 -9.59 17.13
C VAL A 60 -9.55 -10.16 15.71
N VAL A 61 -9.34 -11.47 15.56
CA VAL A 61 -9.42 -12.15 14.27
C VAL A 61 -10.82 -12.00 13.65
N HIS A 62 -11.87 -12.15 14.46
CA HIS A 62 -13.25 -11.93 14.04
C HIS A 62 -13.52 -10.47 13.64
N ALA A 63 -13.07 -9.51 14.45
CA ALA A 63 -13.19 -8.08 14.11
C ALA A 63 -12.51 -7.76 12.77
N ILE A 64 -11.33 -8.33 12.50
CA ILE A 64 -10.64 -8.19 11.22
C ILE A 64 -11.43 -8.82 10.06
N ALA A 65 -12.01 -10.01 10.26
CA ALA A 65 -12.81 -10.67 9.24
C ALA A 65 -14.08 -9.89 8.89
N CYS A 66 -14.63 -9.15 9.84
CA CYS A 66 -15.82 -8.31 9.68
C CYS A 66 -15.50 -6.85 9.28
N LEU A 67 -14.23 -6.51 8.98
CA LEU A 67 -13.86 -5.15 8.59
C LEU A 67 -14.58 -4.71 7.32
N GLN A 68 -15.25 -3.57 7.42
CA GLN A 68 -15.93 -2.89 6.32
C GLN A 68 -15.71 -1.38 6.48
N GLY A 69 -15.74 -0.65 5.37
CA GLY A 69 -15.62 0.80 5.39
C GLY A 69 -15.38 1.40 4.01
N PRO A 70 -15.58 2.72 3.86
CA PRO A 70 -15.15 3.43 2.67
C PRO A 70 -13.63 3.27 2.50
N GLY A 71 -13.18 2.97 1.27
CA GLY A 71 -11.76 2.76 0.97
C GLY A 71 -11.13 1.45 1.48
N VAL A 72 -11.75 0.78 2.46
CA VAL A 72 -11.27 -0.51 3.00
C VAL A 72 -11.61 -1.65 2.04
N ALA A 73 -10.60 -2.46 1.73
CA ALA A 73 -10.77 -3.65 0.91
C ALA A 73 -11.51 -4.74 1.68
N PRO A 74 -12.58 -5.33 1.12
CA PRO A 74 -13.37 -6.34 1.81
C PRO A 74 -12.54 -7.59 2.10
N VAL A 75 -12.58 -8.04 3.35
CA VAL A 75 -11.84 -9.20 3.84
C VAL A 75 -12.62 -10.48 3.50
N LEU A 76 -11.94 -11.46 2.91
CA LEU A 76 -12.48 -12.80 2.69
C LEU A 76 -12.26 -13.67 3.93
N ARG A 77 -11.03 -13.66 4.44
CA ARG A 77 -10.66 -14.40 5.66
C ARG A 77 -9.37 -13.89 6.27
N CYS A 78 -9.26 -14.10 7.57
CA CYS A 78 -8.06 -13.84 8.37
C CYS A 78 -7.73 -15.11 9.15
N VAL A 79 -6.54 -15.67 8.94
CA VAL A 79 -6.17 -17.01 9.44
C VAL A 79 -4.85 -16.95 10.20
N PRO A 80 -4.81 -17.40 11.47
CA PRO A 80 -3.57 -17.60 12.19
C PRO A 80 -2.72 -18.69 11.53
N THR A 81 -1.43 -18.46 11.41
CA THR A 81 -0.44 -19.41 10.87
C THR A 81 0.73 -19.53 11.83
N PRO A 82 1.58 -20.57 11.71
CA PRO A 82 2.80 -20.67 12.53
C PRO A 82 3.70 -19.44 12.41
N THR A 83 3.68 -18.75 11.26
CA THR A 83 4.53 -17.60 10.95
C THR A 83 3.93 -16.24 11.32
N GLY A 84 2.64 -16.19 11.70
CA GLY A 84 1.92 -14.93 11.96
C GLY A 84 0.48 -14.99 11.48
N LEU A 85 -0.14 -13.83 11.23
CA LEU A 85 -1.53 -13.73 10.78
C LEU A 85 -1.58 -13.43 9.28
N ALA A 86 -2.29 -14.27 8.52
CA ALA A 86 -2.43 -14.12 7.08
C ALA A 86 -3.86 -13.68 6.73
N LEU A 87 -3.98 -12.68 5.86
CA LEU A 87 -5.28 -12.15 5.45
C LEU A 87 -5.44 -12.23 3.94
N GLN A 88 -6.61 -12.68 3.51
CA GLN A 88 -7.05 -12.66 2.11
C GLN A 88 -8.24 -11.74 1.96
N LEU A 89 -8.24 -10.99 0.86
CA LEU A 89 -9.33 -10.12 0.46
C LEU A 89 -10.33 -10.89 -0.41
N GLN A 90 -11.56 -10.39 -0.48
CA GLN A 90 -12.53 -10.81 -1.50
C GLN A 90 -12.09 -10.23 -2.85
N ARG A 91 -11.17 -10.93 -3.52
CA ARG A 91 -10.46 -10.42 -4.70
C ARG A 91 -11.39 -10.01 -5.84
N SER A 92 -12.45 -10.78 -6.10
CA SER A 92 -13.44 -10.41 -7.11
C SER A 92 -14.13 -9.09 -6.77
N ALA A 93 -14.57 -8.91 -5.52
CA ALA A 93 -15.21 -7.66 -5.09
C ALA A 93 -14.23 -6.47 -5.11
N VAL A 94 -12.97 -6.68 -4.73
CA VAL A 94 -11.91 -5.67 -4.86
C VAL A 94 -11.70 -5.30 -6.33
N PHE A 95 -11.61 -6.28 -7.21
CA PHE A 95 -11.38 -6.08 -8.63
C PHE A 95 -12.53 -5.29 -9.27
N GLU A 96 -13.78 -5.67 -9.01
CA GLU A 96 -14.96 -4.93 -9.47
C GLU A 96 -14.96 -3.47 -8.99
N ARG A 97 -14.64 -3.23 -7.72
CA ARG A 97 -14.53 -1.87 -7.17
C ARG A 97 -13.41 -1.06 -7.82
N VAL A 98 -12.27 -1.69 -8.12
CA VAL A 98 -11.17 -1.02 -8.82
C VAL A 98 -11.58 -0.67 -10.26
N LEU A 99 -12.17 -1.62 -10.99
CA LEU A 99 -12.64 -1.40 -12.35
C LEU A 99 -13.71 -0.29 -12.42
N GLY A 100 -14.66 -0.28 -11.48
CA GLY A 100 -15.68 0.76 -11.39
C GLY A 100 -15.16 2.15 -11.03
N ALA A 101 -13.90 2.27 -10.60
CA ALA A 101 -13.31 3.53 -10.14
C ALA A 101 -11.96 3.86 -10.83
N VAL A 102 -11.67 3.28 -12.00
CA VAL A 102 -10.38 3.47 -12.73
C VAL A 102 -10.03 4.95 -12.88
N ALA A 103 -11.00 5.80 -13.22
CA ALA A 103 -10.80 7.25 -13.35
C ALA A 103 -10.26 7.89 -12.06
N ALA A 104 -10.68 7.43 -10.88
CA ALA A 104 -10.20 7.94 -9.59
C ALA A 104 -8.76 7.50 -9.27
N TYR A 105 -8.27 6.40 -9.85
CA TYR A 105 -6.87 5.98 -9.74
C TYR A 105 -5.97 6.65 -10.78
N ALA A 106 -6.52 6.99 -11.94
CA ALA A 106 -5.81 7.68 -13.01
C ALA A 106 -5.79 9.21 -12.82
N ALA A 107 -6.72 9.75 -12.03
CA ALA A 107 -6.74 11.16 -11.69
C ALA A 107 -5.44 11.54 -10.95
N PRO A 108 -4.77 12.65 -11.33
CA PRO A 108 -3.68 13.21 -10.54
C PRO A 108 -4.17 13.44 -9.12
N SER A 109 -3.38 13.04 -8.11
CA SER A 109 -3.73 13.29 -6.71
C SER A 109 -3.96 14.79 -6.53
N ALA A 110 -5.12 15.17 -6.01
CA ALA A 110 -5.46 16.56 -5.77
C ALA A 110 -4.36 17.20 -4.92
N ILE A 111 -3.87 18.35 -5.41
CA ILE A 111 -2.83 19.22 -4.86
C ILE A 111 -2.61 18.96 -3.36
N ALA A 112 -1.52 18.28 -3.01
CA ALA A 112 -1.11 18.20 -1.62
C ALA A 112 -0.87 19.62 -1.09
N ALA A 113 -1.32 19.90 0.13
CA ALA A 113 -0.97 21.08 0.91
C ALA A 113 0.53 21.41 0.73
N PRO A 114 0.95 22.70 0.68
CA PRO A 114 2.28 23.13 0.22
C PRO A 114 3.40 22.22 0.75
N GLY A 115 3.74 21.25 -0.10
CA GLY A 115 4.47 20.04 0.27
C GLY A 115 5.97 20.25 0.26
N ARG A 116 6.68 19.27 0.81
CA ARG A 116 8.15 19.22 0.90
C ARG A 116 8.78 19.51 -0.46
N ARG A 117 9.66 20.51 -0.53
CA ARG A 117 10.46 20.78 -1.74
C ARG A 117 11.48 19.66 -1.96
N VAL A 118 11.25 18.84 -2.97
CA VAL A 118 12.19 17.79 -3.39
C VAL A 118 13.06 18.29 -4.54
N VAL A 119 14.38 18.18 -4.39
CA VAL A 119 15.35 18.48 -5.45
C VAL A 119 15.88 17.17 -6.00
N LEU A 120 15.57 16.88 -7.27
CA LEU A 120 16.14 15.75 -7.99
C LEU A 120 17.46 16.17 -8.64
N HIS A 121 18.57 15.66 -8.13
CA HIS A 121 19.89 15.93 -8.67
C HIS A 121 20.17 15.01 -9.87
N CYS A 122 20.25 15.59 -11.07
CA CYS A 122 20.63 14.88 -12.29
C CYS A 122 21.76 15.63 -13.00
N PRO A 123 23.04 15.27 -12.75
CA PRO A 123 24.20 15.95 -13.34
C PRO A 123 24.21 15.97 -14.87
N ALA A 124 23.62 14.94 -15.50
CA ALA A 124 23.53 14.83 -16.95
C ALA A 124 22.77 16.00 -17.59
N LEU A 125 21.84 16.62 -16.86
CA LEU A 125 21.04 17.76 -17.32
C LEU A 125 21.70 19.13 -17.09
N ARG A 126 22.91 19.17 -16.52
CA ARG A 126 23.64 20.44 -16.28
C ARG A 126 24.23 21.04 -17.57
N GLY A 127 24.47 20.22 -18.59
CA GLY A 127 24.95 20.66 -19.90
C GLY A 127 23.81 21.03 -20.85
N GLY A 128 24.14 21.66 -21.98
CA GLY A 128 23.16 21.91 -23.04
C GLY A 128 22.63 20.61 -23.68
N PRO A 129 21.48 20.64 -24.37
CA PRO A 129 20.85 19.43 -24.95
C PRO A 129 21.77 18.64 -25.89
N GLY A 130 22.64 19.33 -26.63
CA GLY A 130 23.61 18.71 -27.54
C GLY A 130 24.82 18.04 -26.85
N ALA A 131 24.98 18.20 -25.54
CA ALA A 131 26.08 17.61 -24.77
C ALA A 131 25.74 16.24 -24.14
N LEU A 132 24.49 15.79 -24.31
CA LEU A 132 24.01 14.53 -23.76
C LEU A 132 24.63 13.33 -24.47
N ARG A 133 25.16 12.38 -23.69
CA ARG A 133 25.70 11.12 -24.20
C ARG A 133 24.70 9.99 -23.98
N LEU A 134 24.76 8.96 -24.82
CA LEU A 134 23.91 7.77 -24.66
C LEU A 134 24.08 7.11 -23.28
N SER A 135 25.29 7.15 -22.72
CA SER A 135 25.58 6.66 -21.36
C SER A 135 24.81 7.40 -20.25
N GLN A 136 24.31 8.60 -20.52
CA GLN A 136 23.54 9.43 -19.59
C GLN A 136 22.02 9.28 -19.77
N LEU A 137 21.56 8.64 -20.84
CA LEU A 137 20.14 8.51 -21.18
C LEU A 137 19.32 7.91 -20.03
N ARG A 138 19.82 6.83 -19.41
CA ARG A 138 19.17 6.19 -18.27
C ARG A 138 18.97 7.17 -17.10
N ALA A 139 20.00 7.95 -16.77
CA ALA A 139 19.93 8.89 -15.66
C ALA A 139 18.88 9.98 -15.92
N VAL A 140 18.82 10.49 -17.16
CA VAL A 140 17.82 11.48 -17.58
C VAL A 140 16.41 10.92 -17.53
N LEU A 141 16.16 9.75 -18.13
CA LEU A 141 14.83 9.13 -18.15
C LEU A 141 14.30 8.82 -16.75
N VAL A 142 15.16 8.29 -15.88
CA VAL A 142 14.78 8.00 -14.49
C VAL A 142 14.49 9.29 -13.73
N ALA A 143 15.35 10.31 -13.85
CA ALA A 143 15.13 11.59 -13.18
C ALA A 143 13.82 12.26 -13.62
N ASP A 144 13.51 12.26 -14.92
CA ASP A 144 12.28 12.83 -15.45
C ASP A 144 11.03 12.05 -15.01
N HIS A 145 11.08 10.71 -15.06
CA HIS A 145 9.98 9.87 -14.56
C HIS A 145 9.74 10.07 -13.06
N LEU A 146 10.80 10.13 -12.25
CA LEU A 146 10.70 10.42 -10.82
C LEU A 146 10.13 11.81 -10.56
N ALA A 147 10.52 12.83 -11.35
CA ALA A 147 9.98 14.17 -11.23
C ALA A 147 8.46 14.18 -11.49
N ARG A 148 8.00 13.48 -12.53
CA ARG A 148 6.58 13.32 -12.83
C ARG A 148 5.84 12.57 -11.72
N ALA A 149 6.42 11.48 -11.21
CA ALA A 149 5.83 10.71 -10.12
C ALA A 149 5.71 11.56 -8.85
N LEU A 150 6.77 12.27 -8.44
CA LEU A 150 6.75 13.11 -7.25
C LEU A 150 5.72 14.24 -7.36
N ARG A 151 5.68 14.96 -8.49
CA ARG A 151 4.65 15.99 -8.72
C ARG A 151 3.22 15.45 -8.65
N ALA A 152 3.00 14.21 -9.08
CA ALA A 152 1.68 13.57 -8.98
C ALA A 152 1.30 13.18 -7.55
N HIS A 153 2.24 13.23 -6.60
CA HIS A 153 2.04 12.90 -5.18
C HIS A 153 2.18 14.13 -4.24
N GLY A 154 2.47 15.32 -4.78
CA GLY A 154 2.62 16.56 -4.00
C GLY A 154 4.06 16.87 -3.59
#